data_AF-A0A7J8MAS8-F1
#
_entry.id   AF-A0A7J8MAS8-F1
#
_cell.length_a   1.000
_cell.length_b   1.000
_cell.length_c   1.000
_cell.angle_alpha   90.00
_cell.angle_beta   90.00
_cell.angle_gamma   90.00
#
_symmetry.space_group_name_H-M   'P 1'
#
loop_
_entity.id
_entity.type
_entity.pdbx_description
1 polymer ?
#
loop_
_entity_poly.entity_id
_entity_poly.type
_entity_poly.pdbx_seq_one_letter_code
_entity_poly.pdbx_strand_id
1 'polypeptide(L)'
;AEGLLQQKAIPQIKDLGHQYFQDLVSRSFFQISSKDEFRFVMHDLINDLAQVVAGEIFSKLESDRQQKFSNRTRHSYIVSKYDT
;
A
#
# COMPACT_ATOMS: atom_id res chain seq x y z
N ALA A 1 -7.27 -7.91 6.94
CA ALA A 1 -7.37 -8.07 5.47
C ALA A 1 -8.73 -7.52 5.04
N GLU A 2 -8.76 -6.63 4.05
CA GLU A 2 -9.92 -5.78 3.73
C GLU A 2 -10.95 -6.41 2.77
N GLY A 3 -10.90 -7.73 2.55
CA GLY A 3 -11.87 -8.43 1.68
C GLY A 3 -11.75 -8.13 0.18
N LEU A 4 -10.63 -7.57 -0.28
CA LEU A 4 -10.41 -7.23 -1.70
C LEU A 4 -10.20 -8.44 -2.62
N LEU A 5 -9.84 -9.60 -2.05
CA LEU A 5 -9.67 -10.84 -2.80
C LEU A 5 -11.01 -11.55 -2.93
N GLN A 6 -11.41 -11.86 -4.16
CA GLN A 6 -12.61 -12.64 -4.40
C GLN A 6 -12.49 -14.00 -3.70
N GLN A 7 -13.47 -14.32 -2.86
CA GLN A 7 -13.40 -15.48 -1.99
C GLN A 7 -13.57 -16.77 -2.81
N LYS A 8 -12.45 -17.41 -3.13
CA LYS A 8 -12.36 -18.81 -3.61
C LYS A 8 -11.68 -19.67 -2.54
N ALA A 9 -11.59 -20.98 -2.76
CA ALA A 9 -10.98 -21.91 -1.80
C ALA A 9 -9.58 -21.41 -1.33
N ILE A 10 -9.26 -21.60 -0.05
CA ILE A 10 -8.08 -21.03 0.65
C ILE A 10 -6.74 -21.20 -0.11
N PRO A 11 -6.42 -22.35 -0.74
CA PRO A 11 -5.19 -22.49 -1.52
C PRO A 11 -5.10 -21.50 -2.69
N GLN A 12 -6.24 -21.20 -3.33
CA GLN A 12 -6.32 -20.31 -4.49
C GLN A 12 -6.22 -18.83 -4.11
N ILE A 13 -6.50 -18.45 -2.85
CA ILE A 13 -6.50 -17.04 -2.43
C ILE A 13 -5.08 -16.46 -2.45
N LYS A 14 -4.07 -17.23 -2.03
CA LYS A 14 -2.67 -16.78 -2.07
C LYS A 14 -2.20 -16.56 -3.51
N ASP A 15 -2.53 -17.49 -4.39
CA ASP A 15 -2.20 -17.41 -5.82
C ASP A 15 -2.91 -16.23 -6.50
N LEU A 16 -4.19 -15.98 -6.15
CA LEU A 16 -4.95 -14.84 -6.65
C LEU A 16 -4.42 -13.49 -6.15
N GLY A 17 -4.08 -13.40 -4.86
CA GLY A 17 -3.47 -12.20 -4.30
C GLY A 17 -2.12 -11.88 -4.96
N HIS A 18 -1.33 -12.91 -5.26
CA HIS A 18 -0.10 -12.76 -6.01
C HIS A 18 -0.36 -12.28 -7.45
N GLN A 19 -1.34 -12.85 -8.16
CA GLN A 19 -1.71 -12.42 -9.51
C GLN A 19 -2.14 -10.95 -9.54
N TYR A 20 -3.02 -10.51 -8.64
CA TYR A 20 -3.43 -9.11 -8.55
C TYR A 20 -2.25 -8.18 -8.23
N PHE A 21 -1.32 -8.63 -7.38
CA PHE A 21 -0.12 -7.87 -7.12
C PHE A 21 0.77 -7.75 -8.37
N GLN A 22 0.99 -8.85 -9.10
CA GLN A 22 1.74 -8.84 -10.35
C GLN A 22 1.11 -7.95 -11.42
N ASP A 23 -0.23 -7.88 -11.48
CA ASP A 23 -0.93 -6.94 -12.35
C ASP A 23 -0.60 -5.49 -12.00
N LEU A 24 -0.46 -5.15 -10.71
CA LEU A 24 -0.04 -3.81 -10.28
C LEU A 24 1.43 -3.54 -10.66
N VAL A 25 2.31 -4.53 -10.55
CA VAL A 25 3.72 -4.41 -10.99
C VAL A 25 3.80 -4.19 -12.50
N SER A 26 3.07 -4.98 -13.29
CA SER A 26 3.06 -4.86 -14.77
C SER A 26 2.49 -3.52 -15.26
N ARG A 27 1.63 -2.89 -14.46
CA ARG A 27 1.10 -1.53 -14.71
C ARG A 27 1.98 -0.42 -14.12
N SER A 28 3.17 -0.75 -13.61
CA SER A 28 4.13 0.19 -13.02
C SER A 28 3.62 0.94 -11.77
N PHE A 29 2.65 0.37 -11.04
CA PHE A 29 2.28 0.91 -9.72
C PHE A 29 3.36 0.62 -8.68
N PHE A 30 4.02 -0.52 -8.84
CA PHE A 30 5.15 -0.94 -8.01
C PHE A 30 6.31 -1.38 -8.91
N GLN A 31 7.52 -1.14 -8.45
CA GLN A 31 8.75 -1.64 -9.07
C GLN A 31 9.57 -2.43 -8.04
N ILE A 32 10.39 -3.37 -8.51
CA ILE A 32 11.35 -4.06 -7.65
C ILE A 32 12.38 -3.05 -7.13
N SER A 33 12.70 -3.14 -5.85
CA SER A 33 13.72 -2.31 -5.21
C SER A 33 15.10 -2.63 -5.77
N SER A 34 15.89 -1.60 -6.08
CA SER A 34 17.30 -1.77 -6.49
C SER A 34 18.18 -2.36 -5.39
N LYS A 35 17.72 -2.31 -4.13
CA LYS A 35 18.48 -2.78 -2.96
C LYS A 35 18.22 -4.23 -2.58
N ASP A 36 17.05 -4.75 -2.94
CA ASP A 36 16.56 -6.06 -2.48
C ASP A 36 15.50 -6.54 -3.46
N GLU A 37 15.79 -7.63 -4.17
CA GLU A 37 14.89 -8.21 -5.17
C GLU A 37 13.59 -8.74 -4.58
N PHE A 38 13.53 -8.94 -3.26
CA PHE A 38 12.33 -9.35 -2.54
C PHE A 38 11.47 -8.17 -2.06
N ARG A 39 11.91 -6.92 -2.31
CA ARG A 39 11.17 -5.71 -1.94
C ARG A 39 10.64 -4.99 -3.16
N PHE A 40 9.50 -4.34 -2.97
CA PHE A 40 8.86 -3.50 -3.97
C PHE A 40 8.69 -2.08 -3.43
N VAL A 41 8.83 -1.09 -4.29
CA VAL A 41 8.64 0.32 -3.97
C VAL A 41 7.54 0.91 -4.84
N MET A 42 6.74 1.82 -4.28
CA MET A 42 5.75 2.62 -4.98
C MET A 42 6.36 3.97 -5.36
N HIS A 43 6.04 4.48 -6.54
CA HIS A 43 6.48 5.81 -6.96
C HIS A 43 5.79 6.91 -6.15
N ASP A 44 6.50 8.01 -5.89
CA ASP A 44 5.95 9.17 -5.18
C ASP A 44 4.66 9.68 -5.84
N LEU A 45 4.62 9.75 -7.19
CA LEU A 45 3.42 10.18 -7.93
C LEU A 45 2.21 9.26 -7.71
N ILE A 46 2.42 7.94 -7.65
CA ILE A 46 1.34 6.96 -7.40
C ILE A 46 0.90 7.05 -5.93
N ASN A 47 1.84 7.25 -5.02
CA ASN A 47 1.57 7.47 -3.60
C ASN A 47 0.79 8.77 -3.36
N ASP A 48 1.14 9.85 -4.05
CA ASP A 48 0.45 11.14 -3.96
C ASP A 48 -0.96 11.03 -4.53
N LEU A 49 -1.12 10.36 -5.67
CA LEU A 49 -2.44 10.07 -6.23
C LEU A 49 -3.30 9.25 -5.27
N ALA A 50 -2.74 8.20 -4.64
CA ALA A 50 -3.45 7.37 -3.68
C ALA A 50 -3.91 8.18 -2.46
N GLN A 51 -3.08 9.07 -1.95
CA GLN A 51 -3.45 9.97 -0.84
C GLN A 51 -4.60 10.90 -1.22
N VAL A 52 -4.57 11.49 -2.42
CA VAL A 52 -5.65 12.37 -2.92
C VAL A 52 -6.96 11.59 -3.06
N VAL A 53 -6.92 10.40 -3.66
CA VAL A 53 -8.11 9.57 -3.88
C VAL A 53 -8.69 9.02 -2.56
N ALA A 54 -7.84 8.66 -1.60
CA ALA A 54 -8.28 8.14 -0.31
C ALA A 54 -8.96 9.21 0.57
N GLY A 55 -8.65 10.49 0.35
CA GLY A 55 -9.23 11.61 1.08
C GLY A 55 -9.09 11.45 2.60
N GLU A 56 -10.19 11.61 3.33
CA GLU A 56 -10.21 11.56 4.80
C GLU A 56 -10.25 10.14 5.40
N ILE A 57 -10.29 9.10 4.57
CA ILE A 57 -10.38 7.71 5.04
C ILE A 57 -9.01 7.19 5.49
N PHE A 58 -7.93 7.83 5.03
CA PHE A 58 -6.55 7.42 5.22
C PHE A 58 -5.75 8.47 6.01
N SER A 59 -4.85 8.03 6.89
CA SER A 59 -4.00 8.94 7.66
C SER A 59 -2.55 8.44 7.73
N LYS A 60 -1.61 9.32 7.36
CA LYS A 60 -0.16 9.03 7.29
C LYS A 60 0.52 9.33 8.62
N LEU A 61 0.83 8.34 9.44
CA LEU A 61 1.49 8.56 10.73
C LEU A 61 2.98 8.88 10.51
N GLU A 62 3.36 10.14 10.66
CA GLU A 62 4.76 10.57 10.72
C GLU A 62 5.22 10.59 12.17
N SER A 63 6.33 9.92 12.46
CA SER A 63 6.87 9.70 13.82
C SER A 63 7.08 10.96 14.66
N ASP A 64 7.12 12.14 14.03
CA ASP A 64 7.49 13.41 14.66
C ASP A 64 6.33 14.42 14.75
N ARG A 65 5.10 14.04 14.36
CA ARG A 65 3.94 14.94 14.40
C ARG A 65 2.81 14.35 15.23
N GLN A 66 2.28 15.13 16.18
CA GLN A 66 1.00 14.83 16.81
C GLN A 66 -0.07 14.82 15.74
N GLN A 67 -0.54 13.64 15.39
CA GLN A 67 -1.51 13.47 14.32
C GLN A 67 -2.93 13.51 14.88
N LYS A 68 -3.73 14.47 14.40
CA LYS A 68 -5.18 14.47 14.64
C LYS A 68 -5.82 13.49 13.66
N PHE A 69 -6.15 12.30 14.15
CA PHE A 69 -6.99 11.37 13.39
C PHE A 69 -8.38 11.97 13.21
N SER A 70 -8.90 11.90 11.99
CA SER A 70 -10.31 12.19 11.76
C SER A 70 -11.14 11.04 12.33
N ASN A 71 -12.36 11.32 12.79
CA ASN A 71 -13.31 10.26 13.16
C ASN A 71 -13.69 9.35 11.97
N ARG A 72 -13.32 9.74 10.74
CA ARG A 72 -13.52 8.98 9.51
C ARG A 72 -12.32 8.13 9.09
N THR A 73 -11.17 8.26 9.77
CA THR A 73 -9.99 7.45 9.47
C THR A 73 -10.29 5.97 9.71
N ARG A 74 -10.12 5.15 8.67
CA ARG A 74 -10.26 3.68 8.75
C ARG A 74 -8.93 2.96 8.58
N HIS A 75 -7.95 3.61 7.97
CA HIS A 75 -6.66 3.02 7.66
C HIS A 75 -5.52 4.00 7.96
N SER A 76 -4.47 3.50 8.61
CA SER A 76 -3.27 4.28 8.93
C SER A 76 -2.02 3.48 8.57
N TYR A 77 -0.96 4.18 8.16
CA TYR A 77 0.35 3.59 7.91
C TYR A 77 1.44 4.47 8.49
N ILE A 78 2.54 3.85 8.90
CA ILE A 78 3.69 4.53 9.46
C ILE A 78 4.67 4.80 8.33
N VAL A 79 5.08 6.05 8.18
CA VAL A 79 6.21 6.39 7.32
C VAL A 79 7.45 6.49 8.20
N SER A 80 8.20 5.39 8.26
CA SER A 80 9.58 5.41 8.75
C SER A 80 10.49 5.92 7.64
N LYS A 81 11.50 6.73 8.00
CA LYS A 81 12.61 6.98 7.08
C LYS A 81 13.28 5.63 6.81
N TYR A 82 13.30 5.21 5.55
CA TYR A 82 14.14 4.10 5.14
C TYR A 82 15.57 4.63 5.03
N ASP A 83 16.53 4.00 5.70
CA ASP A 83 17.93 4.29 5.43
C ASP A 83 18.20 4.07 3.94
N THR A 84 18.61 5.16 3.29
CA THR A 84 18.92 5.17 1.85
C THR A 84 20.33 4.68 1.62
#